data_AF-A0A970AMY5-F1
#
_entry.id   AF-A0A970AMY5-F1
#
_cell.length_a   1.000
_cell.length_b   1.000
_cell.length_c   1.000
_cell.angle_alpha   90.00
_cell.angle_beta   90.00
_cell.angle_gamma   90.00
#
_symmetry.space_group_name_H-M   'P 1'
#
loop_
_entity.id
_entity.type
_entity.pdbx_description
1 polymer ?
#
loop_
_entity_poly.entity_id
_entity_poly.type
_entity_poly.pdbx_seq_one_letter_code
_entity_poly.pdbx_strand_id
1 'polypeptide(L)'
;MMNVKIWAVESGKEADSIEVLLSMGEDKKSFKFLREFDVIGGHKIQTIKHEDKFWETFKFNQHIVFKVTELVLGKYRGEVLELPAELGKFGTQAERSHFKNLFAIRQRMLRTSEAREGDGNY
;
A
#
# COMPACT_ATOMS: atom_id res chain seq x y z
N MET A 1 8.09 -2.05 -12.03
CA MET A 1 6.89 -1.76 -11.21
C MET A 1 5.72 -2.54 -11.75
N MET A 2 4.99 -3.26 -10.91
CA MET A 2 3.87 -4.12 -11.32
C MET A 2 2.54 -3.48 -10.92
N ASN A 3 1.53 -3.48 -11.79
CA ASN A 3 0.22 -2.97 -11.42
C ASN A 3 -0.47 -3.92 -10.46
N VAL A 4 -1.07 -3.36 -9.40
CA VAL A 4 -1.82 -4.11 -8.41
C VAL A 4 -3.31 -3.85 -8.58
N LYS A 5 -4.07 -4.93 -8.71
CA LYS A 5 -5.53 -4.88 -8.83
C LYS A 5 -6.15 -5.76 -7.76
N ILE A 6 -7.30 -5.36 -7.26
CA ILE A 6 -8.13 -6.18 -6.39
C ILE A 6 -9.30 -6.71 -7.20
N TRP A 7 -9.53 -8.01 -7.14
CA TRP A 7 -10.52 -8.72 -7.96
C TRP A 7 -11.77 -9.06 -7.16
N ALA A 8 -11.58 -9.44 -5.91
CA ALA A 8 -12.67 -9.86 -5.04
C ALA A 8 -12.40 -9.41 -3.60
N VAL A 9 -13.48 -9.05 -2.91
CA VAL A 9 -13.52 -8.78 -1.47
C VAL A 9 -14.75 -9.47 -0.91
N GLU A 10 -14.53 -10.64 -0.33
CA GLU A 10 -15.59 -11.57 0.05
C GLU A 10 -15.55 -11.87 1.54
N SER A 11 -16.69 -12.22 2.13
CA SER A 11 -16.72 -12.69 3.51
C SER A 11 -15.98 -14.03 3.59
N GLY A 12 -15.04 -14.15 4.53
CA GLY A 12 -14.33 -15.39 4.76
C GLY A 12 -15.18 -16.41 5.51
N LYS A 13 -14.60 -17.60 5.74
CA LYS A 13 -15.26 -18.71 6.45
C LYS A 13 -15.42 -18.46 7.95
N GLU A 14 -14.58 -17.60 8.52
CA GLU A 14 -14.62 -17.25 9.94
C GLU A 14 -15.48 -16.01 10.15
N ALA A 15 -16.15 -15.94 11.31
CA ALA A 15 -16.84 -14.73 11.73
C ALA A 15 -15.88 -13.55 11.72
N ASP A 16 -16.35 -12.39 11.24
CA ASP A 16 -15.55 -11.16 11.17
C ASP A 16 -14.27 -11.30 10.32
N SER A 17 -14.26 -12.22 9.35
CA SER A 17 -13.18 -12.34 8.37
C SER A 17 -13.61 -11.89 6.97
N ILE A 18 -12.68 -11.27 6.26
CA ILE A 18 -12.79 -10.93 4.84
C ILE A 18 -11.59 -11.52 4.12
N GLU A 19 -11.85 -12.12 2.97
CA GLU A 19 -10.84 -12.62 2.06
C GLU A 19 -10.73 -11.68 0.86
N VAL A 20 -9.50 -11.25 0.58
CA VAL A 20 -9.18 -10.31 -0.49
C VAL A 20 -8.33 -11.00 -1.54
N LEU A 21 -8.87 -11.10 -2.76
CA LEU A 21 -8.12 -11.58 -3.92
C LEU A 21 -7.50 -10.40 -4.67
N LEU A 22 -6.17 -10.36 -4.74
CA LEU A 22 -5.44 -9.34 -5.47
C LEU A 22 -4.51 -9.95 -6.52
N SER A 23 -4.19 -9.18 -7.56
CA SER A 23 -3.17 -9.52 -8.54
C SER A 23 -2.04 -8.51 -8.54
N MET A 24 -0.81 -8.98 -8.72
CA MET A 24 0.38 -8.18 -8.96
C MET A 24 0.96 -8.61 -10.31
N GLY A 25 0.67 -7.87 -11.37
CA GLY A 25 0.88 -8.39 -12.73
C GLY A 25 0.00 -9.63 -12.98
N GLU A 26 0.61 -10.74 -13.37
CA GLU A 26 -0.09 -12.02 -13.63
C GLU A 26 -0.31 -12.86 -12.36
N ASP A 27 0.45 -12.58 -11.29
CA ASP A 27 0.37 -13.34 -10.04
C ASP A 27 -0.86 -12.93 -9.23
N LYS A 28 -1.77 -13.89 -8.99
CA LYS A 28 -2.91 -13.71 -8.07
C LYS A 28 -2.60 -14.28 -6.69
N LYS A 29 -2.95 -13.54 -5.65
CA LYS A 29 -2.79 -13.95 -4.25
C LYS A 29 -4.03 -13.58 -3.46
N SER A 30 -4.44 -14.48 -2.58
CA SER A 30 -5.47 -14.22 -1.59
C SER A 30 -4.82 -13.85 -0.26
N PHE A 31 -5.43 -12.91 0.46
CA PHE A 31 -5.02 -12.50 1.79
C PHE A 31 -6.24 -12.39 2.70
N LYS A 32 -6.08 -12.83 3.94
CA LYS A 32 -7.13 -12.75 4.95
C LYS A 32 -7.00 -11.50 5.81
N PHE A 33 -8.15 -10.88 6.08
CA PHE A 33 -8.33 -9.74 6.96
C PHE A 33 -9.34 -10.10 8.04
N LEU A 34 -9.10 -9.64 9.27
CA LEU A 34 -9.95 -9.86 10.44
C LEU A 34 -10.38 -8.51 10.99
N ARG A 35 -11.68 -8.35 11.24
CA ARG A 35 -12.21 -7.23 11.99
C ARG A 35 -12.09 -7.54 13.47
N GLU A 36 -11.47 -6.62 14.19
CA GLU A 36 -11.42 -6.63 15.64
C GLU A 36 -11.97 -5.31 16.18
N PHE A 37 -12.20 -5.29 17.50
CA PHE A 37 -12.60 -4.09 18.20
C PHE A 37 -11.74 -3.94 19.43
N ASP A 38 -11.12 -2.77 19.54
CA ASP A 38 -10.35 -2.37 20.71
C ASP A 38 -11.15 -1.36 21.54
N VAL A 39 -10.80 -1.20 22.82
CA VAL A 39 -11.41 -0.21 23.72
C VAL A 39 -10.34 0.79 24.15
N ILE A 40 -10.43 2.00 23.62
CA ILE A 40 -9.50 3.09 23.97
C ILE A 40 -10.30 4.21 24.64
N GLY A 41 -9.96 4.55 25.88
CA GLY A 41 -10.64 5.60 26.64
C GLY A 41 -12.15 5.36 26.84
N GLY A 42 -12.58 4.09 26.89
CA GLY A 42 -14.00 3.73 26.97
C GLY A 42 -14.75 3.72 25.64
N HIS A 43 -14.10 4.07 24.53
CA HIS A 43 -14.68 4.01 23.20
C HIS A 43 -14.26 2.74 22.47
N LYS A 44 -15.25 2.05 21.87
CA LYS A 44 -15.01 0.87 21.03
C LYS A 44 -14.57 1.30 19.63
N ILE A 45 -13.34 1.01 19.27
CA ILE A 45 -12.74 1.36 17.98
C ILE A 45 -12.60 0.09 17.14
N GLN A 46 -13.12 0.12 15.91
CA GLN A 46 -12.94 -0.97 14.97
C GLN A 46 -11.51 -0.94 14.41
N THR A 47 -10.80 -2.06 14.50
CA THR A 47 -9.47 -2.26 13.93
C THR A 47 -9.53 -3.37 12.88
N ILE A 48 -8.65 -3.29 11.88
CA ILE A 48 -8.49 -4.33 10.87
C ILE A 48 -7.11 -4.95 11.06
N LYS A 49 -7.08 -6.25 11.34
CA LYS A 49 -5.85 -7.05 11.27
C LYS A 49 -5.76 -7.71 9.91
N HIS A 50 -4.54 -7.85 9.41
CA HIS A 50 -4.21 -8.57 8.19
C HIS A 50 -3.20 -9.66 8.50
N GLU A 51 -3.16 -10.73 7.71
CA GLU A 51 -2.14 -11.77 7.88
C GLU A 51 -0.70 -11.22 7.69
N ASP A 52 0.27 -11.83 8.37
CA ASP A 52 1.68 -11.39 8.33
C ASP A 52 2.24 -11.40 6.90
N LYS A 53 1.80 -12.36 6.09
CA LYS A 53 2.21 -12.47 4.68
C LYS A 53 1.78 -11.27 3.85
N PHE A 54 0.64 -10.65 4.16
CA PHE A 54 0.20 -9.41 3.54
C PHE A 54 1.16 -8.28 3.89
N TRP A 55 1.47 -8.12 5.19
CA TRP A 55 2.41 -7.10 5.64
C TRP A 55 3.79 -7.29 5.02
N GLU A 56 4.34 -8.50 5.03
CA GLU A 56 5.65 -8.77 4.43
C GLU A 56 5.70 -8.47 2.93
N THR A 57 4.59 -8.69 2.22
CA THR A 57 4.48 -8.36 0.80
C THR A 57 4.40 -6.84 0.57
N PHE A 58 3.62 -6.12 1.38
CA PHE A 58 3.25 -4.73 1.11
C PHE A 58 3.81 -3.68 2.09
N LYS A 59 4.65 -4.05 3.07
CA LYS A 59 5.19 -3.14 4.10
C LYS A 59 5.86 -1.89 3.55
N PHE A 60 6.46 -1.99 2.37
CA PHE A 60 7.03 -0.85 1.67
C PHE A 60 5.98 -0.13 0.81
N ASN A 61 4.99 -0.84 0.27
CA ASN A 61 3.94 -0.33 -0.61
C ASN A 61 2.72 0.19 0.18
N GLN A 62 2.94 1.12 1.12
CA GLN A 62 1.91 1.61 2.05
C GLN A 62 0.66 2.18 1.38
N HIS A 63 0.78 2.81 0.20
CA HIS A 63 -0.38 3.28 -0.56
C HIS A 63 -1.32 2.12 -0.96
N ILE A 64 -0.77 0.93 -1.22
CA ILE A 64 -1.56 -0.28 -1.51
C ILE A 64 -2.21 -0.78 -0.22
N VAL A 65 -1.45 -0.84 0.88
CA VAL A 65 -1.96 -1.24 2.21
C VAL A 65 -3.17 -0.38 2.60
N PHE A 66 -3.05 0.94 2.46
CA PHE A 66 -4.12 1.88 2.80
C PHE A 66 -5.38 1.63 1.96
N LYS A 67 -5.25 1.57 0.63
CA LYS A 67 -6.39 1.33 -0.26
C LYS A 67 -7.08 -0.02 -0.04
N VAL A 68 -6.31 -1.08 0.19
CA VAL A 68 -6.89 -2.40 0.51
C VAL A 68 -7.67 -2.32 1.82
N THR A 69 -7.11 -1.66 2.83
CA THR A 69 -7.76 -1.50 4.13
C THR A 69 -9.06 -0.69 4.02
N GLU A 70 -9.09 0.37 3.21
CA GLU A 70 -10.31 1.14 2.93
C GLU A 70 -11.39 0.27 2.28
N LEU A 71 -11.04 -0.53 1.28
CA LEU A 71 -12.01 -1.43 0.62
C LEU A 71 -12.55 -2.50 1.56
N VAL A 72 -11.68 -3.07 2.41
CA VAL A 72 -12.08 -4.04 3.44
C VAL A 72 -13.02 -3.39 4.46
N LEU A 73 -12.72 -2.16 4.90
CA LEU A 73 -13.61 -1.40 5.78
C LEU A 73 -14.96 -1.10 5.13
N GLY A 74 -14.97 -0.68 3.86
CA GLY A 74 -16.20 -0.45 3.10
C GLY A 74 -17.05 -1.71 3.01
N LYS A 75 -16.42 -2.88 2.77
CA LYS A 75 -17.13 -4.16 2.80
C LYS A 75 -17.75 -4.46 4.16
N TYR A 76 -17.04 -4.23 5.26
CA TYR A 76 -17.60 -4.38 6.61
C TYR A 76 -18.77 -3.43 6.90
N ARG A 77 -18.82 -2.28 6.23
CA ARG A 77 -19.92 -1.30 6.32
C ARG A 77 -21.07 -1.61 5.37
N GLY A 78 -20.97 -2.65 4.54
CA GLY A 78 -21.98 -3.00 3.54
C GLY A 78 -21.96 -2.08 2.32
N GLU A 79 -20.87 -1.36 2.08
CA GLU A 79 -20.72 -0.52 0.90
C GLU A 79 -20.61 -1.38 -0.37
N VAL A 80 -21.16 -0.87 -1.47
CA VAL A 80 -21.00 -1.49 -2.78
C VAL A 80 -19.61 -1.17 -3.30
N LEU A 81 -18.81 -2.20 -3.53
CA LEU A 81 -17.44 -2.06 -4.04
C LEU A 81 -17.43 -2.22 -5.57
N GLU A 82 -16.85 -1.25 -6.28
CA GLU A 82 -16.58 -1.38 -7.71
C GLU A 82 -15.33 -2.25 -7.91
N LEU A 83 -15.50 -3.44 -8.50
CA LEU A 83 -14.43 -4.40 -8.73
C LEU A 83 -14.38 -4.83 -10.21
N PRO A 84 -13.17 -5.07 -10.78
CA PRO A 84 -11.86 -4.97 -10.14
C PRO A 84 -11.38 -3.52 -9.96
N ALA A 85 -10.76 -3.20 -8.81
CA ALA A 85 -10.24 -1.85 -8.52
C ALA A 85 -8.71 -1.77 -8.68
N GLU A 86 -8.21 -0.65 -9.20
CA GLU A 86 -6.77 -0.42 -9.35
C GLU A 86 -6.16 0.22 -8.09
N LEU A 87 -5.21 -0.48 -7.49
CA LEU A 87 -4.58 -0.05 -6.23
C LEU A 87 -3.33 0.81 -6.48
N GLY A 88 -2.68 0.64 -7.63
CA GLY A 88 -1.51 1.40 -8.04
C GLY A 88 -0.35 0.51 -8.44
N LYS A 89 0.88 0.99 -8.23
CA LYS A 89 2.10 0.34 -8.68
C LYS A 89 2.87 -0.26 -7.50
N PHE A 90 3.07 -1.57 -7.54
CA PHE A 90 3.99 -2.27 -6.66
C PHE A 90 5.43 -1.95 -7.07
N GLY A 91 6.16 -1.28 -6.17
CA GLY A 91 7.59 -1.05 -6.29
C GLY A 91 8.35 -2.11 -5.49
N THR A 92 9.25 -2.83 -6.14
CA THR A 92 10.14 -3.79 -5.46
C THR A 92 11.14 -3.06 -4.55
N GLN A 93 11.70 -3.76 -3.57
CA GLN A 93 12.74 -3.19 -2.70
C GLN A 93 13.97 -2.75 -3.52
N ALA A 94 14.35 -3.54 -4.53
CA ALA A 94 15.44 -3.22 -5.44
C ALA A 94 15.16 -1.93 -6.24
N GLU A 95 13.95 -1.78 -6.78
CA GLU A 95 13.55 -0.56 -7.51
C GLU A 95 13.57 0.67 -6.60
N ARG A 96 13.14 0.56 -5.33
CA ARG A 96 13.18 1.68 -4.38
C ARG A 96 14.58 2.11 -4.03
N SER A 97 15.49 1.16 -3.80
CA SER A 97 16.90 1.45 -3.54
C SER A 97 17.52 2.18 -4.74
N HIS A 98 17.18 1.76 -5.96
CA HIS A 98 17.60 2.44 -7.18
C HIS A 98 17.06 3.87 -7.28
N PHE A 99 15.78 4.10 -7.01
CA PHE A 99 15.21 5.47 -7.01
C PHE A 99 15.83 6.36 -5.92
N LYS A 100 16.02 5.87 -4.69
CA LYS A 100 16.69 6.64 -3.64
C LYS A 100 18.07 7.11 -4.07
N ASN A 101 18.84 6.23 -4.72
CA ASN A 101 20.16 6.57 -5.25
C ASN A 101 20.07 7.62 -6.36
N LEU A 102 19.14 7.46 -7.31
CA LEU A 102 18.93 8.45 -8.38
C LEU A 102 18.51 9.83 -7.84
N PHE A 103 17.63 9.87 -6.84
CA PHE A 103 17.25 11.11 -6.16
C PHE A 103 18.42 11.76 -5.44
N ALA A 104 19.26 10.98 -4.75
CA ALA A 104 20.47 11.48 -4.10
C ALA A 104 21.48 12.05 -5.11
N ILE A 105 21.67 11.37 -6.25
CA ILE A 105 22.53 11.85 -7.34
C ILE A 105 21.97 13.15 -7.93
N ARG A 106 20.66 13.21 -8.19
CA ARG A 106 20.00 14.42 -8.71
C ARG A 106 20.13 15.61 -7.75
N GLN A 107 19.93 15.39 -6.45
CA GLN A 107 20.11 16.45 -5.45
C GLN A 107 21.55 16.94 -5.38
N ARG A 108 22.54 16.04 -5.51
CA ARG A 108 23.95 16.45 -5.60
C ARG A 108 24.21 17.28 -6.86
N MET A 109 23.71 16.85 -8.02
CA MET A 109 23.91 17.59 -9.27
C MET A 109 23.30 19.00 -9.22
N LEU A 110 22.10 19.15 -8.66
CA LEU A 110 21.43 20.46 -8.50
C LEU A 110 22.22 21.39 -7.57
N ARG A 111 22.77 20.88 -6.47
CA ARG A 111 23.62 21.68 -5.56
C ARG A 111 24.93 22.12 -6.23
N THR A 112 25.51 21.26 -7.09
CA THR A 112 26.76 21.58 -7.80
C THR A 112 26.55 22.57 -8.96
N SER A 113 25.37 22.60 -9.58
CA SER A 113 25.04 23.60 -10.61
C SER A 113 24.83 24.99 -9.99
N GLU A 114 24.14 25.08 -8.86
CA GLU A 114 23.91 26.35 -8.14
C GLU A 114 25.22 26.96 -7.62
N ALA A 115 26.17 26.13 -7.17
CA ALA A 115 27.49 26.59 -6.73
C ALA A 115 28.35 27.17 -7.87
N ARG A 116 28.10 26.82 -9.13
CA ARG A 116 28.86 27.31 -10.29
C ARG A 116 28.30 28.62 -10.88
N GLU A 117 27.02 28.91 -10.66
CA GLU A 117 26.39 30.16 -11.11
C GLU A 117 26.66 31.34 -10.14
N GLY A 118 27.10 31.07 -8.90
CA GLY A 118 27.43 32.09 -7.90
C GLY A 118 28.81 32.77 -8.06
N ASP A 119 29.74 32.17 -8.82
CA ASP A 119 31.12 32.66 -8.97
C ASP A 119 31.34 33.54 -10.22
N GLY A 120 30.28 33.85 -10.97
CA GLY A 120 30.34 34.53 -12.27
C GLY A 120 30.06 36.04 -12.28
N ASN A 121 30.05 36.72 -11.13
CA ASN A 121 29.86 38.17 -11.05
C ASN A 121 30.93 38.83 -10.17
N TYR A 122 32.09 39.12 -10.76
CA TYR A 122 33.00 40.17 -10.31
C TYR A 122 33.59 40.87 -11.53
#